data_AF-A0A3R9R3K6-F1
#
_entry.id   AF-A0A3R9R3K6-F1
#
_cell.length_a   1.000
_cell.length_b   1.000
_cell.length_c   1.000
_cell.angle_alpha   90.00
_cell.angle_beta   90.00
_cell.angle_gamma   90.00
#
_symmetry.space_group_name_H-M   'P 1'
#
loop_
_entity.id
_entity.type
_entity.pdbx_description
1 polymer ?
#
loop_
_entity_poly.entity_id
_entity_poly.type
_entity_poly.pdbx_seq_one_letter_code
_entity_poly.pdbx_strand_id
1 'polypeptide(L)'
;MKIVAGTIVLLALHALCSAQIQTQDISQAQLDAINSLTLSQAVKQREMYKAPLKSAYNRQIALIGKDCQAEIEQGQQPYNICMGRASQQAENDYSVFYNNLQMLCHDEEQLATLQASEKAWQTYKDSAMKATNAAWPNGTGAPGFAGQVYVSLVRNRMQELHEIFMLNIAQ
;
A
#
# COMPACT_ATOMS: atom_id res chain seq x y z
N MET A 1 -26.82 38.51 -41.27
CA MET A 1 -27.38 38.29 -39.92
C MET A 1 -27.01 36.89 -39.44
N LYS A 2 -26.20 36.86 -38.37
CA LYS A 2 -25.91 35.80 -37.38
C LYS A 2 -25.87 34.33 -37.82
N ILE A 3 -24.64 33.83 -37.98
CA ILE A 3 -24.24 32.43 -37.84
C ILE A 3 -24.30 32.09 -36.34
N VAL A 4 -25.11 31.11 -35.94
CA VAL A 4 -25.09 30.57 -34.58
C VAL A 4 -24.29 29.27 -34.61
N ALA A 5 -23.01 29.38 -34.27
CA ALA A 5 -22.15 28.24 -33.96
C ALA A 5 -22.53 27.72 -32.57
N GLY A 6 -23.27 26.61 -32.54
CA GLY A 6 -23.55 25.88 -31.30
C GLY A 6 -22.38 24.96 -30.98
N THR A 7 -21.45 25.43 -30.16
CA THR A 7 -20.37 24.60 -29.61
C THR A 7 -20.97 23.63 -28.60
N ILE A 8 -21.05 22.34 -28.96
CA ILE A 8 -21.31 21.26 -28.01
C ILE A 8 -20.07 21.16 -27.11
N VAL A 9 -20.17 21.70 -25.90
CA VAL A 9 -19.18 21.46 -24.85
C VAL A 9 -19.42 20.04 -24.34
N LEU A 10 -18.65 19.08 -24.84
CA LEU A 10 -18.51 17.78 -24.21
C LEU A 10 -17.89 17.99 -22.82
N LEU A 11 -18.72 17.87 -21.79
CA LEU A 11 -18.27 17.63 -20.42
C LEU A 11 -17.60 16.25 -20.38
N ALA A 12 -16.30 16.23 -20.66
CA ALA A 12 -15.43 15.13 -20.29
C ALA A 12 -15.35 15.13 -18.76
N LEU A 13 -16.29 14.42 -18.11
CA LEU A 13 -16.10 13.92 -16.76
C LEU A 13 -14.83 13.06 -16.79
N HIS A 14 -13.71 13.68 -16.43
CA HIS A 14 -12.52 12.96 -16.06
C HIS A 14 -12.88 12.22 -14.78
N ALA A 15 -13.31 10.96 -14.96
CA ALA A 15 -13.15 9.95 -13.93
C ALA A 15 -11.67 9.98 -13.58
N LEU A 16 -11.33 10.72 -12.53
CA LEU A 16 -10.10 10.55 -11.78
C LEU A 16 -10.20 9.14 -11.18
N CYS A 17 -9.95 8.13 -12.00
CA CYS A 17 -9.38 6.88 -11.53
C CYS A 17 -8.15 7.32 -10.77
N SER A 18 -8.26 7.35 -9.44
CA SER A 18 -7.10 7.42 -8.58
C SER A 18 -6.27 6.21 -8.99
N ALA A 19 -5.19 6.45 -9.74
CA ALA A 19 -4.30 5.39 -10.17
C ALA A 19 -3.90 4.64 -8.89
N GLN A 20 -4.38 3.41 -8.74
CA GLN A 20 -3.88 2.54 -7.68
C GLN A 20 -2.38 2.46 -7.91
N ILE A 21 -1.60 3.00 -6.98
CA ILE A 21 -0.16 2.82 -6.99
C ILE A 21 0.04 1.35 -6.62
N GLN A 22 0.00 0.46 -7.61
CA GLN A 22 0.30 -0.94 -7.39
C GLN A 22 1.75 -1.08 -6.92
N THR A 23 2.00 -2.05 -6.06
CA THR A 23 3.36 -2.52 -5.79
C THR A 23 4.01 -2.90 -7.11
N GLN A 24 5.19 -2.36 -7.39
CA GLN A 24 5.93 -2.64 -8.62
C GLN A 24 7.25 -3.29 -8.25
N ASP A 25 7.51 -4.46 -8.82
CA ASP A 25 8.78 -5.12 -8.66
C ASP A 25 9.86 -4.33 -9.39
N ILE A 26 10.93 -3.97 -8.68
CA ILE A 26 12.10 -3.36 -9.31
C ILE A 26 12.89 -4.45 -10.04
N SER A 27 13.47 -4.09 -11.17
CA SER A 27 14.37 -4.98 -11.90
C SER A 27 15.73 -5.08 -11.20
N GLN A 28 16.43 -6.19 -11.44
CA GLN A 28 17.79 -6.39 -10.96
C GLN A 28 18.72 -5.24 -11.36
N ALA A 29 18.61 -4.75 -12.59
CA ALA A 29 19.38 -3.62 -13.09
C ALA A 29 19.17 -2.32 -12.29
N GLN A 30 17.97 -2.11 -11.73
CA GLN A 30 17.70 -0.95 -10.86
C GLN A 30 18.40 -1.09 -9.50
N LEU A 31 18.53 -2.32 -8.98
CA LEU A 31 19.27 -2.59 -7.75
C LEU A 31 20.79 -2.49 -7.98
N ASP A 32 21.30 -3.03 -9.08
CA ASP A 32 22.72 -2.97 -9.44
C ASP A 32 23.21 -1.53 -9.64
N ALA A 33 22.34 -0.64 -10.14
CA ALA A 33 22.63 0.78 -10.27
C ALA A 33 22.90 1.46 -8.92
N ILE A 34 22.33 0.94 -7.82
CA ILE A 34 22.64 1.41 -6.46
C ILE A 34 23.87 0.71 -5.92
N ASN A 35 23.96 -0.61 -6.07
CA ASN A 35 25.02 -1.42 -5.48
C ASN A 35 26.40 -1.17 -6.10
N SER A 36 26.44 -0.70 -7.35
CA SER A 36 27.68 -0.30 -8.03
C SER A 36 28.21 1.07 -7.63
N LEU A 37 27.46 1.85 -6.85
CA LEU A 37 27.90 3.15 -6.35
C LEU A 37 29.03 2.99 -5.32
N THR A 38 29.88 4.03 -5.19
CA THR A 38 30.80 4.08 -4.06
C THR A 38 30.00 4.09 -2.74
N LEU A 39 30.58 3.59 -1.65
CA LEU A 39 29.90 3.52 -0.35
C LEU A 39 29.23 4.85 0.05
N SER A 40 29.93 5.97 -0.12
CA SER A 40 29.39 7.30 0.21
C SER A 40 28.16 7.69 -0.63
N GLN A 41 28.14 7.30 -1.90
CA GLN A 41 27.03 7.55 -2.83
C GLN A 41 25.88 6.59 -2.57
N ALA A 42 26.17 5.30 -2.34
CA ALA A 42 25.19 4.28 -2.00
C ALA A 42 24.44 4.64 -0.71
N VAL A 43 25.15 5.07 0.34
CA VAL A 43 24.53 5.53 1.60
C VAL A 43 23.59 6.70 1.34
N LYS A 44 24.07 7.75 0.64
CA LYS A 44 23.25 8.93 0.33
C LYS A 44 22.01 8.57 -0.48
N GLN A 45 22.15 7.67 -1.47
CA GLN A 45 21.05 7.22 -2.31
C GLN A 45 20.03 6.40 -1.50
N ARG A 46 20.49 5.48 -0.64
CA ARG A 46 19.63 4.64 0.20
C ARG A 46 18.82 5.45 1.23
N GLU A 47 19.36 6.56 1.75
CA GLU A 47 18.60 7.45 2.63
C GLU A 47 17.34 8.04 1.96
N MET A 48 17.36 8.23 0.63
CA MET A 48 16.17 8.73 -0.08
C MET A 48 15.01 7.73 -0.08
N TYR A 49 15.28 6.43 0.05
CA TYR A 49 14.24 5.39 0.13
C TYR A 49 13.82 5.11 1.58
N LYS A 50 14.73 5.28 2.55
CA LYS A 50 14.43 5.06 3.97
C LYS A 50 13.38 6.03 4.51
N ALA A 51 13.45 7.32 4.16
CA ALA A 51 12.53 8.34 4.66
C ALA A 51 11.05 8.07 4.27
N PRO A 52 10.69 7.90 2.99
CA PRO A 52 9.32 7.59 2.60
C PRO A 52 8.84 6.23 3.15
N LEU A 53 9.72 5.22 3.20
CA LEU A 53 9.41 3.92 3.80
C LEU A 53 9.00 4.07 5.28
N LYS A 54 9.85 4.72 6.10
CA LYS A 54 9.58 4.94 7.53
C LYS A 54 8.31 5.77 7.73
N SER A 55 8.10 6.79 6.90
CA SER A 55 6.91 7.63 6.96
C SER A 55 5.63 6.84 6.69
N ALA A 56 5.60 6.01 5.65
CA ALA A 56 4.46 5.15 5.33
C ALA A 56 4.19 4.10 6.43
N TYR A 57 5.24 3.45 6.92
CA TYR A 57 5.17 2.53 8.05
C TYR A 57 4.56 3.19 9.29
N ASN A 58 5.14 4.30 9.74
CA ASN A 58 4.71 4.98 10.97
C ASN A 58 3.26 5.47 10.89
N ARG A 59 2.79 5.94 9.73
CA ARG A 59 1.38 6.31 9.53
C ARG A 59 0.46 5.14 9.80
N GLN A 60 0.76 3.97 9.25
CA GLN A 60 -0.11 2.79 9.38
C GLN A 60 -0.06 2.19 10.78
N ILE A 61 1.11 2.10 11.41
CA ILE A 61 1.23 1.57 12.77
C ILE A 61 0.55 2.48 13.79
N ALA A 62 0.62 3.80 13.63
CA ALA A 62 -0.02 4.75 14.53
C ALA A 62 -1.56 4.64 14.58
N LEU A 63 -2.17 4.05 13.54
CA LEU A 63 -3.61 3.84 13.38
C LEU A 63 -4.11 2.50 13.93
N ILE A 64 -3.22 1.59 14.32
CA ILE A 64 -3.62 0.31 14.91
C ILE A 64 -4.51 0.54 16.14
N GLY A 65 -5.69 -0.07 16.11
CA GLY A 65 -6.69 0.03 17.16
C GLY A 65 -7.47 1.34 17.20
N LYS A 66 -7.19 2.30 16.29
CA LYS A 66 -7.83 3.63 16.26
C LYS A 66 -8.70 3.88 15.04
N ASP A 67 -8.68 2.99 14.04
CA ASP A 67 -9.44 3.20 12.81
C ASP A 67 -10.92 3.36 13.08
N CYS A 68 -11.48 4.43 12.54
CA CYS A 68 -12.91 4.67 12.43
C CYS A 68 -13.69 4.57 13.76
N GLN A 69 -13.02 4.76 14.91
CA GLN A 69 -13.64 4.65 16.23
C GLN A 69 -14.80 5.63 16.40
N ALA A 70 -14.64 6.87 15.91
CA ALA A 70 -15.67 7.90 15.99
C ALA A 70 -16.90 7.57 15.13
N GLU A 71 -16.72 6.81 14.05
CA GLU A 71 -17.76 6.43 13.10
C GLU A 71 -18.54 5.19 13.54
N ILE A 72 -17.98 4.35 14.42
CA ILE A 72 -18.70 3.21 15.02
C ILE A 72 -19.96 3.70 15.74
N GLU A 73 -19.85 4.79 16.51
CA GLU A 73 -20.95 5.37 17.28
C GLU A 73 -22.02 6.04 16.39
N GLN A 74 -21.68 6.36 15.15
CA GLN A 74 -22.57 7.00 14.17
C GLN A 74 -23.36 5.99 13.34
N GLY A 75 -23.09 4.69 13.51
CA GLY A 75 -23.78 3.59 12.85
C GLY A 75 -23.00 2.99 11.67
N GLN A 76 -23.61 1.96 11.07
CA GLN A 76 -22.89 1.06 10.16
C GLN A 76 -22.44 1.71 8.85
N GLN A 77 -23.25 2.60 8.27
CA GLN A 77 -22.91 3.23 6.99
C GLN A 77 -21.73 4.20 7.11
N PRO A 78 -21.68 5.13 8.07
CA PRO A 78 -20.48 5.94 8.34
C PRO A 78 -19.23 5.08 8.57
N TYR A 79 -19.35 4.03 9.39
CA TYR A 79 -18.25 3.11 9.64
C TYR A 79 -17.73 2.44 8.36
N ASN A 80 -18.62 1.90 7.51
CA ASN A 80 -18.22 1.29 6.25
C ASN A 80 -17.49 2.26 5.31
N ILE A 81 -17.96 3.50 5.22
CA ILE A 81 -17.33 4.55 4.39
C ILE A 81 -15.93 4.85 4.92
N CYS A 82 -15.80 5.02 6.24
CA CYS A 82 -14.51 5.28 6.87
C CYS A 82 -13.53 4.11 6.64
N MET A 83 -13.98 2.87 6.87
CA MET A 83 -13.14 1.68 6.67
C MET A 83 -12.73 1.48 5.21
N GLY A 84 -13.58 1.84 4.25
CA GLY A 84 -13.21 1.87 2.83
C GLY A 84 -12.07 2.84 2.56
N ARG A 85 -12.10 4.05 3.14
CA ARG A 85 -11.02 5.04 3.02
C ARG A 85 -9.74 4.58 3.72
N ALA A 86 -9.86 4.00 4.92
CA ALA A 86 -8.73 3.42 5.66
C ALA A 86 -8.05 2.30 4.86
N SER A 87 -8.85 1.45 4.19
CA SER A 87 -8.33 0.36 3.35
C SER A 87 -7.55 0.89 2.14
N GLN A 88 -8.07 1.94 1.47
CA GLN A 88 -7.37 2.58 0.37
C GLN A 88 -6.07 3.27 0.83
N GLN A 89 -6.10 3.93 1.99
CA GLN A 89 -4.90 4.54 2.57
C GLN A 89 -3.85 3.50 2.93
N ALA A 90 -4.26 2.38 3.54
CA ALA A 90 -3.37 1.27 3.88
C ALA A 90 -2.71 0.70 2.62
N GLU A 91 -3.45 0.51 1.52
CA GLU A 91 -2.89 0.06 0.24
C GLU A 91 -1.85 1.04 -0.32
N ASN A 92 -2.16 2.34 -0.32
CA ASN A 92 -1.24 3.36 -0.81
C ASN A 92 0.05 3.41 0.02
N ASP A 93 -0.08 3.40 1.35
CA ASP A 93 1.07 3.39 2.26
C ASP A 93 1.87 2.10 2.14
N TYR A 94 1.22 0.95 1.93
CA TYR A 94 1.89 -0.32 1.68
C TYR A 94 2.73 -0.29 0.41
N SER A 95 2.18 0.24 -0.67
CA SER A 95 2.89 0.37 -1.94
C SER A 95 4.12 1.26 -1.83
N VAL A 96 3.99 2.41 -1.16
CA VAL A 96 5.14 3.28 -0.86
C VAL A 96 6.17 2.54 -0.01
N PHE A 97 5.74 1.86 1.04
CA PHE A 97 6.63 1.10 1.92
C PHE A 97 7.40 0.01 1.15
N TYR A 98 6.70 -0.85 0.42
CA TYR A 98 7.27 -2.01 -0.26
C TYR A 98 8.18 -1.60 -1.43
N ASN A 99 7.77 -0.64 -2.25
CA ASN A 99 8.57 -0.18 -3.39
C ASN A 99 9.91 0.43 -2.91
N ASN A 100 9.89 1.16 -1.79
CA ASN A 100 11.12 1.68 -1.21
C ASN A 100 11.96 0.61 -0.50
N LEU A 101 11.33 -0.42 0.08
CA LEU A 101 12.03 -1.52 0.75
C LEU A 101 12.90 -2.31 -0.24
N GLN A 102 12.39 -2.56 -1.45
CA GLN A 102 13.15 -3.27 -2.49
C GLN A 102 14.47 -2.57 -2.82
N MET A 103 14.50 -1.23 -2.84
CA MET A 103 15.72 -0.45 -3.12
C MET A 103 16.75 -0.49 -1.97
N LEU A 104 16.37 -1.05 -0.81
CA LEU A 104 17.24 -1.22 0.34
C LEU A 104 17.79 -2.64 0.48
N CYS A 105 17.42 -3.56 -0.42
CA CYS A 105 18.04 -4.88 -0.46
C CYS A 105 19.56 -4.76 -0.70
N HIS A 106 20.33 -5.63 -0.06
CA HIS A 106 21.79 -5.64 -0.16
C HIS A 106 22.26 -6.24 -1.48
N ASP A 107 21.57 -7.28 -1.96
CA ASP A 107 21.94 -8.06 -3.15
C ASP A 107 20.71 -8.62 -3.88
N GLU A 108 20.98 -9.27 -5.01
CA GLU A 108 19.99 -9.88 -5.90
C GLU A 108 19.19 -10.98 -5.21
N GLU A 109 19.84 -11.78 -4.36
CA GLU A 109 19.24 -12.92 -3.68
C GLU A 109 18.20 -12.44 -2.65
N GLN A 110 18.54 -11.39 -1.90
CA GLN A 110 17.63 -10.76 -0.95
C GLN A 110 16.45 -10.11 -1.67
N LEU A 111 16.66 -9.46 -2.82
CA LEU A 111 15.58 -8.88 -3.62
C LEU A 111 14.65 -9.97 -4.15
N ALA A 112 15.20 -11.03 -4.74
CA ALA A 112 14.42 -12.16 -5.26
C ALA A 112 13.61 -12.85 -4.15
N THR A 113 14.20 -13.00 -2.97
CA THR A 113 13.53 -13.55 -1.78
C THR A 113 12.38 -12.66 -1.31
N LEU A 114 12.59 -11.34 -1.26
CA LEU A 114 11.55 -10.36 -0.92
C LEU A 114 10.38 -10.42 -1.92
N GLN A 115 10.67 -10.41 -3.23
CA GLN A 115 9.66 -10.46 -4.29
C GLN A 115 8.88 -11.78 -4.30
N ALA A 116 9.56 -12.91 -4.11
CA ALA A 116 8.90 -14.21 -3.98
C ALA A 116 7.99 -14.27 -2.74
N SER A 117 8.45 -13.73 -1.60
CA SER A 117 7.67 -13.61 -0.37
C SER A 117 6.44 -12.73 -0.58
N GLU A 118 6.57 -11.62 -1.29
CA GLU A 118 5.45 -10.73 -1.61
C GLU A 118 4.39 -11.43 -2.47
N LYS A 119 4.80 -12.15 -3.51
CA LYS A 119 3.87 -12.91 -4.35
C LYS A 119 3.09 -13.96 -3.56
N ALA A 120 3.76 -14.65 -2.63
CA ALA A 120 3.11 -15.60 -1.74
C ALA A 120 2.12 -14.90 -0.80
N TRP A 121 2.51 -13.75 -0.23
CA TRP A 121 1.64 -12.96 0.64
C TRP A 121 0.41 -12.42 -0.11
N GLN A 122 0.54 -11.91 -1.34
CA GLN A 122 -0.60 -11.46 -2.14
C GLN A 122 -1.61 -12.60 -2.37
N THR A 123 -1.12 -13.81 -2.65
CA THR A 123 -1.97 -15.01 -2.79
C THR A 123 -2.71 -15.34 -1.49
N TYR A 124 -2.01 -15.22 -0.35
CA TYR A 124 -2.60 -15.40 0.97
C TYR A 124 -3.65 -14.32 1.28
N LYS A 125 -3.34 -13.04 1.03
CA LYS A 125 -4.24 -11.89 1.21
C LYS A 125 -5.51 -12.09 0.42
N ASP A 126 -5.41 -12.42 -0.86
CA ASP A 126 -6.56 -12.67 -1.73
C ASP A 126 -7.44 -13.81 -1.21
N SER A 127 -6.82 -14.91 -0.76
CA SER A 127 -7.52 -16.05 -0.16
C SER A 127 -8.23 -15.65 1.14
N ALA A 128 -7.57 -14.90 2.02
CA ALA A 128 -8.13 -14.40 3.27
C ALA A 128 -9.30 -13.44 3.02
N MET A 129 -9.19 -12.55 2.03
CA MET A 129 -10.27 -11.64 1.68
C MET A 129 -11.47 -12.35 1.06
N LYS A 130 -11.26 -13.38 0.22
CA LYS A 130 -12.34 -14.24 -0.28
C LYS A 130 -13.08 -14.93 0.87
N ALA A 131 -12.34 -15.52 1.82
CA ALA A 131 -12.93 -16.16 3.00
C ALA A 131 -13.71 -15.17 3.87
N THR A 132 -13.16 -13.97 4.07
CA THR A 132 -13.79 -12.89 4.84
C THR A 132 -15.13 -12.46 4.23
N ASN A 133 -15.17 -12.25 2.92
CA ASN A 133 -16.39 -11.89 2.21
C ASN A 133 -17.43 -13.04 2.22
N ALA A 134 -16.97 -14.30 2.14
CA ALA A 134 -17.84 -15.47 2.19
C ALA A 134 -18.45 -15.71 3.58
N ALA A 135 -17.75 -15.33 4.65
CA ALA A 135 -18.24 -15.46 6.03
C ALA A 135 -19.41 -14.51 6.33
N TRP A 136 -19.58 -13.43 5.55
CA TRP A 136 -20.60 -12.41 5.81
C TRP A 136 -21.27 -11.87 4.53
N PRO A 137 -21.98 -12.72 3.75
CA PRO A 137 -22.40 -12.38 2.39
C PRO A 137 -23.45 -11.25 2.29
N ASN A 138 -24.27 -11.02 3.33
CA ASN A 138 -25.48 -10.18 3.23
C ASN A 138 -25.67 -9.18 4.39
N GLY A 139 -24.63 -8.89 5.18
CA GLY A 139 -24.74 -7.96 6.31
C GLY A 139 -24.45 -6.53 5.91
N THR A 140 -25.23 -5.57 6.41
CA THR A 140 -24.93 -4.15 6.22
C THR A 140 -23.56 -3.75 6.80
N GLY A 141 -23.00 -4.52 7.73
CA GLY A 141 -21.64 -4.32 8.26
C GLY A 141 -20.53 -5.15 7.62
N ALA A 142 -20.86 -6.02 6.66
CA ALA A 142 -19.88 -6.83 5.97
C ALA A 142 -18.76 -6.00 5.29
N PRO A 143 -19.04 -4.84 4.64
CA PRO A 143 -17.98 -4.06 4.01
C PRO A 143 -16.98 -3.46 5.01
N GLY A 144 -17.47 -2.95 6.15
CA GLY A 144 -16.60 -2.39 7.19
C GLY A 144 -15.74 -3.46 7.85
N PHE A 145 -16.31 -4.65 8.12
CA PHE A 145 -15.54 -5.79 8.63
C PHE A 145 -14.47 -6.27 7.63
N ALA A 146 -14.82 -6.41 6.35
CA ALA A 146 -13.87 -6.77 5.31
C ALA A 146 -12.73 -5.73 5.21
N GLY A 147 -13.05 -4.44 5.27
CA GLY A 147 -12.04 -3.38 5.33
C GLY A 147 -11.12 -3.51 6.55
N GLN A 148 -11.65 -3.87 7.71
CA GLN A 148 -10.86 -4.06 8.93
C GLN A 148 -9.88 -5.22 8.80
N VAL A 149 -10.33 -6.35 8.24
CA VAL A 149 -9.47 -7.50 7.96
C VAL A 149 -8.39 -7.12 6.94
N TYR A 150 -8.75 -6.43 5.87
CA TYR A 150 -7.81 -5.95 4.85
C TYR A 150 -6.70 -5.09 5.45
N VAL A 151 -7.09 -4.05 6.19
CA VAL A 151 -6.15 -3.13 6.85
C VAL A 151 -5.25 -3.88 7.82
N SER A 152 -5.78 -4.85 8.56
CA SER A 152 -4.99 -5.66 9.49
C SER A 152 -3.95 -6.53 8.77
N LEU A 153 -4.34 -7.18 7.67
CA LEU A 153 -3.41 -7.98 6.84
C LEU A 153 -2.26 -7.13 6.30
N VAL A 154 -2.56 -5.95 5.77
CA VAL A 154 -1.57 -5.01 5.26
C VAL A 154 -0.59 -4.59 6.36
N ARG A 155 -1.09 -4.19 7.53
CA ARG A 155 -0.25 -3.71 8.63
C ARG A 155 0.62 -4.80 9.21
N ASN A 156 0.08 -6.00 9.42
CA ASN A 156 0.87 -7.13 9.88
C ASN A 156 2.02 -7.43 8.92
N ARG A 157 1.76 -7.38 7.61
CA ARG A 157 2.80 -7.56 6.60
C ARG A 157 3.87 -6.47 6.65
N MET A 158 3.47 -5.20 6.83
CA MET A 158 4.42 -4.11 7.01
C MET A 158 5.29 -4.31 8.26
N GLN A 159 4.72 -4.79 9.37
CA GLN A 159 5.46 -5.08 10.61
C GLN A 159 6.46 -6.22 10.40
N GLU A 160 6.03 -7.35 9.83
CA GLU A 160 6.91 -8.48 9.52
C GLU A 160 8.09 -8.05 8.64
N LEU A 161 7.82 -7.33 7.55
CA LEU A 161 8.85 -6.86 6.64
C LEU A 161 9.76 -5.82 7.29
N HIS A 162 9.20 -4.93 8.12
CA HIS A 162 10.00 -3.95 8.86
C HIS A 162 10.95 -4.65 9.84
N GLU A 163 10.46 -5.63 10.61
CA GLU A 163 11.28 -6.40 11.56
C GLU A 163 12.37 -7.19 10.84
N ILE A 164 12.04 -7.96 9.80
CA ILE A 164 12.99 -8.83 9.10
C ILE A 164 14.06 -8.01 8.37
N PHE A 165 13.66 -6.96 7.64
CA PHE A 165 14.60 -6.27 6.75
C PHE A 165 15.25 -5.05 7.40
N MET A 166 14.56 -4.27 8.24
CA MET A 166 15.19 -3.09 8.84
C MET A 166 16.20 -3.42 9.94
N LEU A 167 16.05 -4.56 10.63
CA LEU A 167 17.10 -5.08 11.53
C LEU A 167 18.37 -5.48 10.74
N ASN A 168 18.22 -5.96 9.51
CA ASN A 168 19.32 -6.40 8.65
C ASN A 168 19.91 -5.27 7.77
N ILE A 169 19.23 -4.13 7.63
CA ILE A 169 19.71 -2.94 6.89
C ILE A 169 20.47 -1.96 7.82
N ALA A 170 20.32 -2.08 9.14
CA ALA A 170 20.97 -1.20 10.13
C ALA A 170 22.39 -1.65 10.54
N GLN A 171 22.84 -2.81 10.06
CA GLN A 171 24.18 -3.37 10.27
C GLN A 171 25.07 -3.10 9.05
#